data_AF-A0A6B2CLF8-F1
#
_entry.id   AF-A0A6B2CLF8-F1
#
_cell.length_a   1.000
_cell.length_b   1.000
_cell.length_c   1.000
_cell.angle_alpha   90.00
_cell.angle_beta   90.00
_cell.angle_gamma   90.00
#
_symmetry.space_group_name_H-M   'P 1'
#
loop_
_entity.id
_entity.type
_entity.pdbx_description
1 polymer ?
#
loop_
_entity_poly.entity_id
_entity_poly.type
_entity_poly.pdbx_seq_one_letter_code
_entity_poly.pdbx_strand_id
1 'polypeptide(L)'
;MLKLQPTHIVYFLGYVVVTLATLIATVYWVTSTASNGSARAHVNAGWWIVAVLYSALMLSFLGSLSIFQTPIIPFPWDTVIAALVTLGLYIYGTYSGILTEDLFVALRDMGIEVNKP
;
A
#
# COMPACT_ATOMS: atom_id res chain seq x y z
N MET A 1 -13.86 12.86 23.86
CA MET A 1 -12.52 12.47 23.38
C MET A 1 -11.60 13.67 23.47
N LEU A 2 -10.41 13.53 24.06
CA LEU A 2 -9.36 14.55 24.04
C LEU A 2 -8.91 14.75 22.58
N LYS A 3 -9.14 15.94 22.02
CA LYS A 3 -8.67 16.28 20.68
C LYS A 3 -7.23 16.79 20.76
N LEU A 4 -6.35 16.26 19.91
CA LEU A 4 -4.94 16.64 19.90
C LEU A 4 -4.71 17.99 19.20
N GLN A 5 -3.63 18.67 19.57
CA GLN A 5 -3.13 19.81 18.80
C GLN A 5 -2.34 19.31 17.57
N PRO A 6 -2.36 20.02 16.43
CA PRO A 6 -1.67 19.62 15.21
C PRO A 6 -0.16 19.34 15.38
N THR A 7 0.49 19.98 16.34
CA THR A 7 1.91 19.77 16.68
C THR A 7 2.25 18.31 17.04
N HIS A 8 1.27 17.52 17.49
CA HIS A 8 1.47 16.10 17.82
C HIS A 8 1.61 15.19 16.59
N ILE A 9 1.48 15.75 15.38
CA ILE A 9 1.73 15.03 14.13
C ILE A 9 3.13 14.40 14.07
N VAL A 10 4.11 15.00 14.75
CA VAL A 10 5.50 14.50 14.78
C VAL A 10 5.59 13.10 15.36
N TYR A 11 4.77 12.75 16.37
CA TYR A 11 4.76 11.41 16.97
C TYR A 11 4.16 10.39 16.01
N PHE A 12 3.10 10.77 15.30
CA PHE A 12 2.48 9.93 14.29
C PHE A 12 3.44 9.68 13.11
N LEU A 13 4.10 10.73 12.62
CA LEU A 13 5.12 10.60 11.57
C LEU A 13 6.29 9.73 12.03
N GLY A 14 6.75 9.90 13.28
CA GLY A 14 7.77 9.03 13.87
C GLY A 14 7.34 7.56 13.90
N TYR A 15 6.11 7.28 14.35
CA TYR A 15 5.54 5.92 14.32
C TYR A 15 5.49 5.34 12.91
N VAL A 16 5.05 6.12 11.93
CA VAL A 16 4.93 5.72 10.52
C VAL A 16 6.30 5.41 9.92
N VAL A 17 7.28 6.28 10.15
CA VAL A 17 8.65 6.08 9.64
C VAL A 17 9.26 4.83 10.24
N VAL A 18 9.15 4.64 11.56
CA VAL A 18 9.70 3.45 12.24
C VAL A 18 9.03 2.19 11.73
N THR A 19 7.70 2.13 11.70
CA THR A 19 6.95 0.94 11.25
C THR A 19 7.16 0.63 9.78
N LEU A 20 7.23 1.64 8.92
CA LEU A 20 7.50 1.46 7.49
C LEU A 20 8.94 0.98 7.27
N ALA A 21 9.91 1.56 7.96
CA ALA A 21 11.30 1.13 7.89
C ALA A 21 11.46 -0.30 8.39
N THR A 22 10.82 -0.68 9.51
CA THR A 22 10.82 -2.05 10.01
C THR A 22 10.18 -3.00 9.00
N LEU A 23 9.01 -2.68 8.45
CA LEU A 23 8.35 -3.50 7.43
C LEU A 23 9.26 -3.70 6.21
N ILE A 24 9.83 -2.62 5.68
CA ILE A 24 10.73 -2.67 4.53
C ILE A 24 11.94 -3.56 4.85
N ALA A 25 12.59 -3.34 6.00
CA ALA A 25 13.74 -4.14 6.42
C ALA A 25 13.39 -5.62 6.56
N THR A 26 12.24 -5.96 7.16
CA THR A 26 11.78 -7.34 7.30
C THR A 26 11.48 -7.97 5.94
N VAL A 27 10.80 -7.26 5.03
CA VAL A 27 10.51 -7.73 3.68
C VAL A 27 11.80 -8.02 2.92
N TYR A 28 12.78 -7.10 2.95
CA TYR A 28 14.07 -7.32 2.30
C TYR A 28 14.86 -8.48 2.93
N TRP A 29 14.86 -8.59 4.25
CA TRP A 29 15.51 -9.70 4.95
C TRP A 29 14.90 -11.04 4.55
N VAL A 30 13.58 -11.18 4.58
CA VAL A 30 12.87 -12.41 4.13
C VAL A 30 13.12 -12.68 2.64
N THR A 31 13.14 -11.65 1.81
CA THR A 31 13.37 -11.82 0.36
C THR A 31 14.81 -12.21 0.04
N SER A 32 15.77 -11.80 0.87
CA SER A 32 17.18 -12.20 0.72
C SER A 32 17.42 -13.68 1.01
N THR A 33 16.58 -14.32 1.84
CA THR A 33 16.65 -15.75 2.13
C THR A 33 15.91 -16.61 1.11
N ALA A 34 15.13 -15.99 0.21
CA ALA A 34 14.45 -16.68 -0.86
C ALA A 34 15.44 -17.20 -1.92
N SER A 35 15.45 -18.51 -2.13
CA SER A 35 16.32 -19.21 -3.08
C SER A 35 15.80 -19.20 -4.53
N ASN A 36 14.54 -18.83 -4.74
CA ASN A 36 13.87 -18.87 -6.06
C ASN A 36 13.48 -17.46 -6.52
N GLY A 37 13.75 -17.15 -7.80
CA GLY A 37 13.35 -15.90 -8.45
C GLY A 37 11.83 -15.67 -8.45
N SER A 38 11.04 -16.75 -8.47
CA SER A 38 9.58 -16.66 -8.35
C SER A 38 9.13 -16.01 -7.04
N ALA A 39 9.71 -16.41 -5.90
CA ALA A 39 9.37 -15.83 -4.60
C ALA A 39 9.64 -14.32 -4.53
N ARG A 40 10.72 -13.86 -5.18
CA ARG A 40 11.04 -12.43 -5.28
C ARG A 40 10.04 -11.67 -6.15
N ALA A 41 9.59 -12.28 -7.25
CA ALA A 41 8.55 -11.71 -8.10
C ALA A 41 7.23 -11.53 -7.32
N HIS A 42 6.84 -12.51 -6.51
CA HIS A 42 5.67 -12.41 -5.64
C HIS A 42 5.79 -11.30 -4.59
N VAL A 43 6.96 -11.14 -3.96
CA VAL A 43 7.18 -10.04 -3.01
C VAL A 43 7.11 -8.69 -3.72
N ASN A 44 7.74 -8.57 -4.89
CA ASN A 44 7.71 -7.32 -5.66
C ASN A 44 6.30 -6.94 -6.09
N ALA A 45 5.49 -7.92 -6.48
CA ALA A 45 4.07 -7.76 -6.80
C ALA A 45 3.23 -7.33 -5.59
N GLY A 46 3.70 -7.53 -4.36
CA GLY A 46 2.99 -7.18 -3.13
C GLY A 46 3.13 -5.72 -2.67
N TRP A 47 4.05 -4.94 -3.24
CA TRP A 47 4.36 -3.59 -2.74
C TRP A 47 3.19 -2.59 -2.83
N TRP A 48 2.26 -2.79 -3.76
CA TRP A 48 1.05 -1.95 -3.83
C TRP A 48 0.18 -2.07 -2.57
N ILE A 49 0.18 -3.22 -1.89
CA ILE A 49 -0.55 -3.41 -0.62
C ILE A 49 0.03 -2.51 0.46
N VAL A 50 1.36 -2.42 0.54
CA VAL A 50 2.05 -1.50 1.47
C VAL A 50 1.64 -0.07 1.17
N ALA A 51 1.63 0.33 -0.11
CA ALA A 51 1.19 1.66 -0.51
C ALA A 51 -0.26 1.94 -0.10
N VAL A 52 -1.18 0.97 -0.23
CA VAL A 52 -2.59 1.10 0.20
C VAL A 52 -2.68 1.29 1.72
N LEU A 53 -2.03 0.43 2.50
CA LEU A 53 -2.11 0.47 3.96
C LEU A 53 -1.61 1.80 4.52
N TYR A 54 -0.44 2.26 4.06
CA TYR A 54 0.14 3.51 4.54
C TYR A 54 -0.62 4.73 4.03
N SER A 55 -1.15 4.70 2.79
CA SER A 55 -2.00 5.77 2.28
C SER A 55 -3.30 5.89 3.09
N ALA A 56 -3.95 4.77 3.39
CA ALA A 56 -5.16 4.75 4.21
C ALA A 56 -4.88 5.27 5.64
N LEU A 57 -3.76 4.84 6.24
CA LEU A 57 -3.33 5.34 7.55
C LEU A 57 -3.10 6.86 7.53
N MET A 58 -2.43 7.39 6.49
CA MET A 58 -2.20 8.83 6.35
C MET A 58 -3.52 9.58 6.20
N LEU A 59 -4.38 9.14 5.28
CA LEU A 59 -5.66 9.80 5.01
C LEU A 59 -6.58 9.79 6.23
N SER A 60 -6.62 8.68 6.97
CA SER A 60 -7.40 8.58 8.21
C SER A 60 -6.93 9.56 9.28
N PHE A 61 -5.62 9.79 9.38
CA PHE A 61 -5.06 10.66 10.40
C PHE A 61 -5.09 12.14 10.03
N LEU A 62 -4.96 12.46 8.74
CA LEU A 62 -4.91 13.83 8.22
C LEU A 62 -6.27 14.38 7.81
N GLY A 63 -7.21 13.51 7.43
CA GLY A 63 -8.54 13.86 6.92
C GLY A 63 -9.54 14.29 7.99
N SER A 64 -10.82 14.41 7.61
CA SER A 64 -11.88 14.88 8.52
C SER A 64 -12.16 13.92 9.69
N LEU A 65 -11.80 12.64 9.56
CA LEU A 65 -11.89 11.61 10.60
C LEU A 65 -10.75 11.68 11.63
N SER A 66 -9.90 12.69 11.54
CA SER A 66 -8.76 12.88 12.42
C SER A 66 -9.15 13.10 13.89
N ILE A 67 -8.20 12.81 14.78
CA ILE A 67 -8.26 13.11 16.21
C ILE A 67 -7.85 14.56 16.54
N PHE A 68 -7.44 15.35 15.55
CA PHE A 68 -7.07 16.75 15.73
C PHE A 68 -8.28 17.65 15.98
N GLN A 69 -8.06 18.76 16.72
CA GLN A 69 -9.07 19.80 16.91
C GLN A 69 -9.55 20.39 15.60
N THR A 70 -8.59 20.71 14.73
CA THR A 70 -8.80 21.15 13.36
C THR A 70 -8.08 20.16 12.45
N PRO A 71 -8.80 19.41 11.59
CA PRO A 71 -8.17 18.48 10.67
C PRO A 71 -7.26 19.25 9.70
N ILE A 72 -6.13 18.64 9.36
CA ILE A 72 -5.16 19.24 8.42
C ILE A 72 -5.75 19.29 7.03
N ILE A 73 -6.49 18.24 6.65
CA ILE A 73 -7.25 18.17 5.41
C ILE A 73 -8.74 18.18 5.79
N PRO A 74 -9.41 19.34 5.72
CA PRO A 74 -10.81 19.45 6.08
C PRO A 74 -11.73 18.91 4.98
N PHE A 75 -12.97 18.61 5.36
CA PHE A 75 -14.04 18.33 4.41
C PHE A 75 -14.32 19.55 3.51
N PRO A 76 -14.58 19.38 2.20
CA PRO A 76 -14.66 18.12 1.44
C PRO A 76 -13.35 17.66 0.79
N TRP A 77 -12.27 18.42 0.99
CA TRP A 77 -10.99 18.19 0.31
C TRP A 77 -10.37 16.83 0.67
N ASP A 78 -10.64 16.33 1.88
CA ASP A 78 -10.23 14.99 2.30
C ASP A 78 -10.80 13.88 1.41
N THR A 79 -12.06 14.00 1.01
CA THR A 79 -12.76 13.05 0.16
C THR A 79 -12.21 13.10 -1.27
N VAL A 80 -11.95 14.31 -1.78
CA VAL A 80 -11.34 14.50 -3.11
C VAL A 80 -9.94 13.90 -3.15
N ILE A 81 -9.11 14.19 -2.15
CA ILE A 81 -7.75 13.65 -2.06
C ILE A 81 -7.78 12.13 -1.91
N ALA A 82 -8.68 11.59 -1.08
CA ALA A 82 -8.85 10.15 -0.95
C ALA A 82 -9.21 9.50 -2.30
N ALA A 83 -10.14 10.08 -3.06
CA ALA A 83 -10.51 9.56 -4.38
C ALA A 83 -9.33 9.53 -5.36
N LEU A 84 -8.51 10.60 -5.40
CA LEU A 84 -7.32 10.67 -6.25
C LEU A 84 -6.25 9.64 -5.84
N VAL A 85 -6.00 9.51 -4.54
CA VAL A 85 -5.04 8.53 -4.01
C VAL A 85 -5.51 7.11 -4.31
N THR A 86 -6.79 6.80 -4.08
CA THR A 86 -7.37 5.49 -4.40
C THR A 86 -7.28 5.18 -5.90
N LEU A 87 -7.52 6.16 -6.78
CA LEU A 87 -7.35 5.97 -8.23
C LEU A 87 -5.89 5.63 -8.58
N GLY A 88 -4.92 6.35 -8.02
CA GLY A 88 -3.50 6.05 -8.22
C GLY A 88 -3.12 4.65 -7.73
N LEU A 89 -3.62 4.27 -6.55
CA LEU A 89 -3.40 2.94 -5.98
C LEU A 89 -4.06 1.81 -6.79
N TYR A 90 -5.25 2.05 -7.35
CA TYR A 90 -5.92 1.10 -8.24
C TYR A 90 -5.07 0.80 -9.49
N ILE A 91 -4.54 1.85 -10.11
CA ILE A 91 -3.66 1.74 -11.27
C ILE A 91 -2.39 0.98 -10.88
N TYR A 92 -1.74 1.37 -9.77
CA TYR A 92 -0.53 0.70 -9.30
C TYR A 92 -0.75 -0.77 -8.97
N GLY A 93 -1.85 -1.11 -8.29
CA GLY A 93 -2.22 -2.49 -7.98
C GLY A 93 -2.43 -3.32 -9.25
N THR A 94 -3.08 -2.75 -10.27
CA THR A 94 -3.29 -3.43 -11.57
C THR A 94 -1.97 -3.71 -12.28
N TYR A 95 -1.04 -2.76 -12.31
CA TYR A 95 0.29 -2.95 -12.93
C TYR A 95 1.24 -3.83 -12.12
N SER A 96 0.98 -4.02 -10.82
CA SER A 96 1.79 -4.88 -9.96
C SER A 96 1.45 -6.37 -10.09
N GLY A 97 0.37 -6.72 -10.81
CA GLY A 97 -0.03 -8.10 -11.02
C GLY A 97 1.01 -8.90 -11.81
N ILE A 98 1.25 -10.15 -11.39
CA ILE A 98 2.13 -11.09 -12.09
C ILE A 98 1.32 -12.28 -12.61
N LEU A 99 1.73 -12.82 -13.77
CA LEU A 99 1.18 -14.07 -14.29
C LEU A 99 1.74 -15.22 -13.46
N THR A 100 0.97 -15.68 -12.47
CA THR A 100 1.34 -16.84 -11.66
C THR A 100 1.21 -18.13 -12.47
N GLU A 101 1.90 -19.20 -12.05
CA GLU A 101 1.79 -20.50 -12.73
C GLU A 101 0.34 -21.01 -12.74
N ASP A 102 -0.36 -20.87 -11.62
CA ASP A 102 -1.77 -21.28 -11.52
C ASP A 102 -2.68 -20.48 -12.46
N LEU A 103 -2.43 -19.15 -12.59
CA LEU A 103 -3.17 -18.30 -13.52
C LEU A 103 -2.84 -18.66 -14.97
N PHE A 104 -1.58 -18.95 -15.27
CA PHE A 104 -1.16 -19.41 -16.60
C PHE A 104 -1.85 -20.72 -16.99
N VAL A 105 -1.88 -21.71 -16.09
CA VAL A 105 -2.56 -22.99 -16.32
C VAL A 105 -4.06 -22.77 -16.53
N ALA A 106 -4.71 -21.97 -15.69
CA ALA A 106 -6.13 -21.67 -15.81
C ALA A 106 -6.48 -20.98 -17.15
N LEU A 107 -5.68 -19.99 -17.57
CA LEU A 107 -5.90 -19.30 -18.85
C LEU A 107 -5.71 -20.24 -20.05
N ARG A 108 -4.68 -21.09 -20.00
CA ARG A 108 -4.44 -22.09 -21.04
C ARG A 108 -5.59 -23.09 -21.14
N ASP A 109 -6.12 -23.56 -20.01
CA ASP A 109 -7.23 -24.50 -19.96
C ASP A 109 -8.54 -23.87 -20.47
N MET A 110 -8.67 -22.53 -20.40
CA MET A 110 -9.73 -21.75 -21.03
C MET A 110 -9.53 -21.52 -22.54
N GLY A 111 -8.44 -22.03 -23.14
CA GLY A 111 -8.10 -21.84 -24.55
C GLY A 111 -7.54 -20.45 -24.87
N ILE A 112 -7.09 -19.69 -23.86
CA ILE A 112 -6.46 -18.39 -24.04
C ILE A 112 -4.95 -18.60 -24.21
N GLU A 113 -4.40 -18.22 -25.35
CA GLU A 113 -2.96 -18.26 -25.58
C GLU A 113 -2.27 -17.13 -24.82
N VAL A 114 -1.44 -17.51 -23.85
CA VAL A 114 -0.63 -16.59 -23.05
C VAL A 114 0.83 -17.02 -23.16
N ASN A 115 1.74 -16.07 -23.38
CA ASN A 115 3.16 -16.37 -23.35
C ASN A 115 3.66 -16.34 -21.91
N LYS A 116 4.46 -17.34 -21.52
CA LYS A 116 5.13 -17.34 -20.22
C LYS A 116 6.18 -16.21 -20.21
N PRO A 117 6.21 -15.34 -19.19
CA PRO A 117 7.25 -14.33 -19.03
C PRO A 117 8.62 -14.95 -18.79
#